data_AF-A0A7U7G5N1-F1
#
_entry.id   AF-A0A7U7G5N1-F1
#
_cell.length_a   1.000
_cell.length_b   1.000
_cell.length_c   1.000
_cell.angle_alpha   90.00
_cell.angle_beta   90.00
_cell.angle_gamma   90.00
#
_symmetry.space_group_name_H-M   'P 1'
#
loop_
_entity.id
_entity.type
_entity.pdbx_description
1 polymer ?
#
loop_
_entity_poly.entity_id
_entity_poly.type
_entity_poly.pdbx_seq_one_letter_code
_entity_poly.pdbx_strand_id
1 'polypeptide(L)'
;MPPFRICPQDGGLVALHNEKTGHYLSINPSNNKTAFSPVIADWELFCPLQYDVYVGLLVVTDPGMAEIFCENDEREVSGLYFLGPGDNKPFVASFDRKRIGFLENLSTFARIGRLKKGETAKFLFKGFISGKEYTMRITRLKEIAF
;
A
#
# COMPACT_ATOMS: atom_id res chain seq x y z
N MET A 1 14.86 8.28 -19.99
CA MET A 1 13.38 8.35 -20.00
C MET A 1 12.95 9.73 -20.44
N PRO A 2 11.85 9.89 -21.20
CA PRO A 2 11.26 11.21 -21.42
C PRO A 2 10.90 11.83 -20.05
N PRO A 3 11.01 13.16 -19.89
CA PRO A 3 10.55 13.81 -18.67
C PRO A 3 9.04 13.61 -18.55
N PHE A 4 8.61 12.98 -17.46
CA PHE A 4 7.20 12.90 -17.12
C PHE A 4 6.83 14.10 -16.26
N ARG A 5 5.72 14.75 -16.61
CA ARG A 5 5.07 15.69 -15.71
C ARG A 5 4.16 14.93 -14.76
N ILE A 6 4.30 15.20 -13.47
CA ILE A 6 3.40 14.68 -12.44
C ILE A 6 2.16 15.58 -12.41
N CYS A 7 1.01 15.00 -12.72
CA CYS A 7 -0.28 15.69 -12.75
C CYS A 7 -1.11 15.28 -11.53
N PRO A 8 -1.34 16.17 -10.55
CA PRO A 8 -2.19 15.87 -9.40
C PRO A 8 -3.61 15.50 -9.83
N GLN A 9 -4.20 14.54 -9.12
CA GLN A 9 -5.56 14.05 -9.29
C GLN A 9 -6.27 14.00 -7.92
N ASP A 10 -7.55 13.65 -7.91
CA ASP A 10 -8.32 13.55 -6.69
C ASP A 10 -7.76 12.49 -5.71
N GLY A 11 -8.00 12.71 -4.41
CA GLY A 11 -7.59 11.76 -3.38
C GLY A 11 -6.07 11.64 -3.16
N GLY A 12 -5.27 12.59 -3.66
CA GLY A 12 -3.82 12.57 -3.55
C GLY A 12 -3.12 11.64 -4.55
N LEU A 13 -3.86 11.15 -5.55
CA LEU A 13 -3.30 10.39 -6.66
C LEU A 13 -2.61 11.31 -7.67
N VAL A 14 -1.76 10.72 -8.51
CA VAL A 14 -1.10 11.43 -9.60
C VAL A 14 -1.17 10.61 -10.88
N ALA A 15 -1.27 11.30 -12.02
CA ALA A 15 -1.03 10.71 -13.33
C ALA A 15 0.35 11.14 -13.83
N LEU A 16 1.03 10.27 -14.59
CA LEU A 16 2.33 10.56 -15.17
C LEU A 16 2.18 10.89 -16.65
N HIS A 17 2.26 12.17 -16.99
CA HIS A 17 2.00 12.68 -18.34
C HIS A 17 3.29 12.83 -19.15
N ASN A 18 3.30 12.25 -20.35
CA ASN A 18 4.35 12.44 -21.34
C ASN A 18 4.01 13.66 -22.19
N GLU A 19 4.67 14.77 -21.92
CA GLU A 19 4.41 16.05 -22.60
C GLU A 19 4.70 16.01 -24.12
N LYS A 20 5.56 15.08 -24.58
CA LYS A 20 5.87 14.94 -26.01
C LYS A 20 4.74 14.30 -26.81
N THR A 21 4.05 13.33 -26.23
CA THR A 21 3.00 12.56 -26.92
C THR A 21 1.61 12.95 -26.47
N GLY A 22 1.47 13.68 -25.36
CA GLY A 22 0.19 13.96 -24.73
C GLY A 22 -0.42 12.78 -23.99
N HIS A 23 0.29 11.64 -23.88
CA HIS A 23 -0.24 10.41 -23.28
C HIS A 23 0.19 10.23 -21.82
N TYR A 24 -0.55 9.41 -21.08
CA TYR A 24 -0.29 9.05 -19.69
C TYR A 24 0.33 7.65 -19.57
N LEU A 25 1.20 7.44 -18.59
CA LEU A 25 1.69 6.11 -18.24
C LEU A 25 0.52 5.26 -17.73
N SER A 26 0.34 4.08 -18.31
CA SER A 26 -0.66 3.09 -17.93
C SER A 26 0.04 1.83 -17.47
N ILE A 27 -0.31 1.33 -16.28
CA ILE A 27 0.16 0.03 -15.79
C ILE A 27 -1.07 -0.82 -15.53
N ASN A 28 -1.30 -1.81 -16.39
CA ASN A 28 -2.42 -2.74 -16.19
C ASN A 28 -1.97 -3.90 -15.28
N PRO A 29 -2.46 -3.98 -14.03
CA PRO A 29 -2.04 -5.01 -13.08
C PRO A 29 -2.49 -6.43 -13.49
N SER A 30 -3.50 -6.57 -14.36
CA SER A 30 -4.01 -7.89 -14.79
C SER A 30 -3.08 -8.63 -15.76
N ASN A 31 -2.24 -7.91 -16.50
CA ASN A 31 -1.37 -8.48 -17.52
C ASN A 31 0.06 -7.94 -17.49
N ASN A 32 0.38 -7.11 -16.49
CA ASN A 32 1.67 -6.48 -16.27
C ASN A 32 2.20 -5.69 -17.49
N LYS A 33 1.31 -5.25 -18.39
CA LYS A 33 1.69 -4.42 -19.53
C LYS A 33 1.77 -2.97 -19.08
N THR A 34 2.92 -2.36 -19.35
CA THR A 34 3.11 -0.92 -19.28
C THR A 34 2.89 -0.33 -20.67
N ALA A 35 1.97 0.61 -20.80
CA ALA A 35 1.61 1.25 -22.06
C ALA A 35 1.44 2.77 -21.88
N PHE A 36 1.11 3.45 -22.98
CA PHE A 36 0.74 4.86 -22.96
C PHE A 36 -0.71 5.00 -23.41
N SER A 37 -1.52 5.68 -22.61
CA SER A 37 -2.94 5.91 -22.86
C SER A 37 -3.21 7.39 -23.16
N PRO A 38 -4.06 7.73 -24.15
CA PRO A 38 -4.49 9.10 -24.37
C PRO A 38 -5.50 9.59 -23.32
N VAL A 39 -6.00 8.71 -22.45
CA VAL A 39 -7.01 9.00 -21.42
C VAL A 39 -6.53 8.56 -20.04
N ILE A 40 -7.06 9.21 -18.99
CA ILE A 40 -6.85 8.82 -17.60
C ILE A 40 -8.02 7.93 -17.18
N ALA A 41 -7.74 6.68 -16.82
CA ALA A 41 -8.59 5.79 -16.04
C ALA A 41 -7.83 5.35 -14.78
N ASP A 42 -8.44 4.49 -13.96
CA ASP A 42 -7.89 4.11 -12.64
C ASP A 42 -6.48 3.50 -12.71
N TRP A 43 -6.13 2.80 -13.78
CA TRP A 43 -4.81 2.17 -13.99
C TRP A 43 -3.72 3.13 -14.51
N GLU A 44 -4.07 4.39 -14.78
CA GLU A 44 -3.13 5.48 -15.05
C GLU A 44 -2.91 6.36 -13.80
N LEU A 45 -3.57 6.04 -12.69
CA LEU A 45 -3.47 6.75 -11.43
C LEU A 45 -2.51 6.02 -10.47
N PHE A 46 -1.56 6.78 -9.94
CA PHE A 46 -0.54 6.28 -9.02
C PHE A 46 -0.72 6.95 -7.66
N CYS A 47 -0.52 6.18 -6.60
CA CYS A 47 -0.43 6.70 -5.25
C CYS A 47 1.05 7.01 -4.96
N PRO A 48 1.47 8.29 -4.89
CA PRO A 48 2.84 8.62 -4.54
C PRO A 48 3.07 8.31 -3.06
N LEU A 49 3.91 7.31 -2.78
CA LEU A 49 4.24 6.90 -1.42
C LEU A 49 5.56 7.53 -0.98
N GLN A 50 5.57 8.05 0.25
CA GLN A 50 6.82 8.35 0.93
C GLN A 50 7.62 7.05 1.13
N TYR A 51 8.94 7.15 1.12
CA TYR A 51 9.82 5.99 1.25
C TYR A 51 9.49 5.12 2.47
N ASP A 52 9.31 5.73 3.66
CA ASP A 52 8.96 4.98 4.88
C ASP A 52 7.62 4.24 4.76
N VAL A 53 6.64 4.80 4.04
CA VAL A 53 5.35 4.12 3.81
C VAL A 53 5.55 2.92 2.90
N TYR A 54 6.32 3.08 1.83
CA TYR A 54 6.67 1.99 0.91
C TYR A 54 7.43 0.87 1.63
N VAL A 55 8.43 1.20 2.44
CA VAL A 55 9.16 0.24 3.28
C VAL A 55 8.21 -0.45 4.26
N GLY A 56 7.31 0.31 4.90
CA GLY A 56 6.31 -0.24 5.80
C GLY A 56 5.37 -1.23 5.12
N LEU A 57 4.95 -0.96 3.88
CA LEU A 57 4.19 -1.89 3.06
C LEU A 57 4.97 -3.18 2.82
N LEU A 58 6.21 -3.07 2.33
CA LEU A 58 7.06 -4.24 2.09
C LEU A 58 7.21 -5.13 3.33
N VAL A 59 7.38 -4.52 4.50
CA VAL A 59 7.49 -5.24 5.78
C VAL A 59 6.24 -6.07 6.08
N VAL A 60 5.04 -5.57 5.77
CA VAL A 60 3.79 -6.26 6.13
C VAL A 60 3.18 -7.10 5.01
N THR A 61 3.61 -6.91 3.76
CA THR A 61 3.10 -7.69 2.61
C THR A 61 3.95 -8.93 2.31
N ASP A 62 5.22 -8.96 2.72
CA ASP A 62 6.10 -10.12 2.54
C ASP A 62 6.06 -11.02 3.80
N PRO A 63 5.56 -12.27 3.71
CA PRO A 63 5.48 -13.21 4.83
C PRO A 63 6.81 -13.54 5.52
N GLY A 64 7.94 -13.22 4.90
CA GLY A 64 9.27 -13.43 5.47
C GLY A 64 9.89 -12.20 6.13
N MET A 65 9.22 -11.04 6.10
CA MET A 65 9.77 -9.77 6.56
C MET A 65 9.33 -9.40 7.98
N ALA A 66 8.16 -9.87 8.41
CA ALA A 66 7.63 -9.59 9.74
C ALA A 66 6.81 -10.76 10.29
N GLU A 67 6.80 -10.88 11.62
CA GLU A 67 5.73 -11.58 12.34
C GLU A 67 4.66 -10.57 12.73
N ILE A 68 3.40 -10.91 12.50
CA ILE A 68 2.27 -10.03 12.79
C ILE A 68 1.25 -10.79 13.61
N PHE A 69 0.91 -10.24 14.78
CA PHE A 69 -0.12 -10.77 15.67
C PHE A 69 -1.21 -9.73 15.86
N CYS A 70 -2.46 -10.13 15.70
CA CYS A 70 -3.58 -9.30 16.08
C CYS A 70 -3.83 -9.46 17.58
N GLU A 71 -3.77 -8.36 18.32
CA GLU A 71 -3.93 -8.38 19.78
C GLU A 71 -5.38 -8.62 20.21
N ASN A 72 -6.36 -8.21 19.39
CA ASN A 72 -7.77 -8.34 19.75
C ASN A 72 -8.25 -9.79 19.81
N ASP A 73 -7.60 -10.70 19.08
CA ASP A 73 -7.97 -12.13 19.01
C ASP A 73 -6.77 -13.08 19.11
N GLU A 74 -5.62 -12.56 19.57
CA GLU A 74 -4.34 -13.27 19.77
C GLU A 74 -3.87 -14.13 18.59
N ARG A 75 -4.33 -13.80 17.40
CA ARG A 75 -4.12 -14.62 16.21
C ARG A 75 -2.96 -14.07 15.39
N GLU A 76 -2.06 -14.95 14.97
CA GLU A 76 -1.09 -14.65 13.92
C GLU A 76 -1.81 -14.36 12.59
N VAL A 77 -1.38 -13.31 11.91
CA VAL A 77 -1.88 -12.96 10.58
C VAL A 77 -0.76 -13.11 9.57
N SER A 78 -1.08 -13.67 8.41
CA SER A 78 -0.08 -14.00 7.38
C SER A 78 0.57 -12.78 6.73
N GLY A 79 -0.10 -11.62 6.80
CA GLY A 79 0.35 -10.37 6.17
C GLY A 79 -0.81 -9.49 5.73
N LEU A 80 -0.44 -8.38 5.09
CA LEU A 80 -1.36 -7.48 4.41
C LEU A 80 -1.51 -7.90 2.93
N TYR A 81 -2.74 -7.90 2.43
CA TYR A 81 -3.02 -8.10 1.01
C TYR A 81 -4.08 -7.12 0.51
N PHE A 82 -4.03 -6.81 -0.78
CA PHE A 82 -5.07 -6.03 -1.45
C PHE A 82 -6.13 -6.95 -2.03
N LEU A 83 -7.38 -6.48 -2.05
CA LEU A 83 -8.50 -7.26 -2.56
C LEU A 83 -8.37 -7.48 -4.07
N GLY A 84 -8.76 -8.65 -4.55
CA GLY A 84 -8.75 -8.98 -5.97
C GLY A 84 -9.78 -8.17 -6.77
N PRO A 85 -9.70 -8.20 -8.12
CA PRO A 85 -10.54 -7.37 -9.01
C PRO A 85 -12.06 -7.56 -8.84
N GLY A 86 -12.53 -8.71 -8.33
CA GLY A 86 -13.96 -8.95 -8.09
C GLY A 86 -14.52 -8.32 -6.82
N ASP A 87 -13.66 -7.91 -5.89
CA ASP A 87 -13.99 -7.30 -4.60
C ASP A 87 -13.56 -5.82 -4.55
N ASN A 88 -13.45 -5.19 -5.72
CA ASN A 88 -12.71 -3.95 -5.92
C ASN A 88 -13.29 -2.82 -5.07
N LYS A 89 -12.62 -2.53 -3.96
CA LYS A 89 -12.82 -1.33 -3.17
C LYS A 89 -11.50 -0.57 -3.18
N PRO A 90 -11.47 0.62 -3.82
CA PRO A 90 -10.27 1.43 -3.86
C PRO A 90 -9.71 1.63 -2.46
N PHE A 91 -8.39 1.54 -2.33
CA PHE A 91 -7.69 1.77 -1.06
C PHE A 91 -8.11 0.85 0.08
N VAL A 92 -8.65 -0.34 -0.19
CA VAL A 92 -8.93 -1.33 0.86
C VAL A 92 -7.88 -2.43 0.84
N ALA A 93 -7.24 -2.62 1.98
CA ALA A 93 -6.33 -3.72 2.23
C ALA A 93 -6.85 -4.58 3.37
N SER A 94 -6.31 -5.79 3.53
CA SER A 94 -6.79 -6.76 4.51
C SER A 94 -5.65 -7.47 5.22
N PHE A 95 -5.75 -7.55 6.55
CA PHE A 95 -4.98 -8.48 7.37
C PHE A 95 -5.87 -9.68 7.70
N ASP A 96 -5.73 -10.77 6.95
CA ASP A 96 -6.70 -11.86 6.94
C ASP A 96 -8.13 -11.31 6.81
N ARG A 97 -9.01 -11.49 7.79
CA ARG A 97 -10.40 -11.05 7.72
C ARG A 97 -10.62 -9.59 8.15
N LYS A 98 -9.55 -8.85 8.48
CA LYS A 98 -9.61 -7.49 9.04
C LYS A 98 -9.30 -6.47 7.95
N ARG A 99 -10.37 -5.93 7.35
CA ARG A 99 -10.29 -4.93 6.28
C ARG A 99 -9.98 -3.54 6.84
N ILE A 100 -8.97 -2.89 6.29
CA ILE A 100 -8.49 -1.56 6.68
C ILE A 100 -8.57 -0.59 5.50
N GLY A 101 -8.74 0.70 5.79
CA GLY A 101 -8.56 1.75 4.79
C GLY A 101 -7.07 2.10 4.63
N PHE A 102 -6.54 2.04 3.43
CA PHE A 102 -5.11 2.22 3.17
C PHE A 102 -4.67 3.68 3.41
N LEU A 103 -5.43 4.64 2.89
CA LEU A 103 -5.09 6.07 2.98
C LEU A 103 -5.16 6.58 4.42
N GLU A 104 -6.10 6.09 5.22
CA GLU A 104 -6.26 6.45 6.63
C GLU A 104 -5.13 5.93 7.52
N ASN A 105 -4.33 4.99 7.03
CA ASN A 105 -3.28 4.30 7.78
C ASN A 105 -1.86 4.58 7.26
N LEU A 106 -1.67 5.56 6.36
CA LEU A 106 -0.33 5.91 5.83
C LEU A 106 0.70 6.21 6.93
N SER A 107 0.30 6.93 7.98
CA SER A 107 1.19 7.23 9.11
C SER A 107 1.57 5.97 9.90
N THR A 108 0.65 5.01 10.02
CA THR A 108 0.92 3.70 10.63
C THR A 108 1.92 2.91 9.80
N PHE A 109 1.75 2.85 8.47
CA PHE A 109 2.73 2.22 7.57
C PHE A 109 4.10 2.88 7.66
N ALA A 110 4.19 4.21 7.64
CA ALA A 110 5.46 4.92 7.79
C ALA A 110 6.18 4.55 9.10
N ARG A 111 5.43 4.42 10.22
CA ARG A 111 6.03 4.00 11.50
C ARG A 111 6.51 2.56 11.46
N ILE A 112 5.83 1.67 10.75
CA ILE A 112 6.30 0.28 10.55
C ILE A 112 7.58 0.26 9.72
N GLY A 113 7.66 1.05 8.65
CA GLY A 113 8.87 1.13 7.82
C GLY A 113 10.12 1.59 8.56
N ARG A 114 9.94 2.31 9.68
CA ARG A 114 11.03 2.77 10.56
C ARG A 114 11.47 1.76 11.62
N LEU A 115 10.76 0.64 11.78
CA LEU A 115 11.21 -0.42 12.67
C LEU A 115 12.55 -0.96 12.18
N LYS A 116 13.47 -1.21 13.09
CA LYS A 116 14.71 -1.92 12.80
C LYS A 116 14.52 -3.42 12.90
N LYS A 117 15.41 -4.20 12.31
CA LYS A 117 15.43 -5.66 12.51
C LYS A 117 15.44 -6.00 14.01
N GLY A 118 14.53 -6.88 14.41
CA GLY A 118 14.33 -7.35 15.79
C GLY A 118 13.44 -6.45 16.64
N GLU A 119 13.08 -5.25 16.18
CA GLU A 119 12.16 -4.39 16.93
C GLU A 119 10.72 -4.87 16.78
N THR A 120 10.01 -4.81 17.90
CA THR A 120 8.57 -5.09 18.00
C THR A 120 7.84 -3.84 18.47
N ALA A 121 6.74 -3.49 17.81
CA ALA A 121 5.86 -2.42 18.26
C ALA A 121 4.39 -2.73 17.99
N LYS A 122 3.51 -2.00 18.68
CA LYS A 122 2.06 -2.05 18.46
C LYS A 122 1.61 -0.91 17.56
N PHE A 123 0.71 -1.25 16.65
CA PHE A 123 0.19 -0.38 15.63
C PHE A 123 -1.33 -0.46 15.60
N LEU A 124 -1.98 0.70 15.60
CA LEU A 124 -3.41 0.79 15.45
C LEU A 124 -3.75 1.04 13.98
N PHE A 125 -4.58 0.17 13.43
CA PHE A 125 -5.10 0.31 12.08
C PHE A 125 -6.58 0.67 12.12
N LYS A 126 -6.94 1.77 11.45
CA LYS A 126 -8.34 2.13 11.20
C LYS A 126 -8.96 1.16 10.20
N GLY A 127 -10.05 0.53 10.59
CA GLY A 127 -10.82 -0.38 9.77
C GLY A 127 -11.51 0.34 8.61
N PHE A 128 -11.78 -0.39 7.53
CA PHE A 128 -12.55 0.11 6.39
C PHE A 128 -13.99 0.46 6.80
N ILE A 129 -14.55 -0.26 7.76
CA ILE A 129 -15.84 0.09 8.37
C ILE A 129 -15.58 1.12 9.46
N SER A 130 -16.27 2.26 9.37
CA SER A 130 -16.15 3.35 10.35
C SER A 130 -16.28 2.86 11.79
N GLY A 131 -15.40 3.34 12.67
CA GLY A 131 -15.36 3.00 14.09
C GLY A 131 -14.73 1.64 14.41
N LYS A 132 -14.34 0.82 13.42
CA LYS A 132 -13.55 -0.39 13.68
C LYS A 132 -12.07 -0.05 13.74
N GLU A 133 -11.37 -0.64 14.70
CA GLU A 133 -9.92 -0.52 14.84
C GLU A 133 -9.29 -1.88 15.15
N TYR A 134 -8.09 -2.08 14.63
CA TYR A 134 -7.34 -3.33 14.80
C TYR A 134 -5.95 -3.02 15.31
N THR A 135 -5.62 -3.56 16.49
CA THR A 135 -4.28 -3.43 17.05
C THR A 135 -3.44 -4.62 16.61
N MET A 136 -2.37 -4.35 15.88
CA MET A 136 -1.39 -5.35 15.44
C MET A 136 -0.08 -5.15 16.19
N ARG A 137 0.49 -6.23 16.70
CA ARG A 137 1.88 -6.29 17.14
C ARG A 137 2.72 -6.82 15.99
N ILE A 138 3.69 -6.02 15.55
CA ILE A 138 4.54 -6.33 14.39
C ILE A 138 5.98 -6.39 14.88
N THR A 139 6.68 -7.48 14.54
CA THR A 139 8.11 -7.67 14.75
C THR A 139 8.81 -7.74 13.41
N ARG A 140 9.80 -6.87 13.15
CA ARG A 140 10.57 -6.91 11.89
C ARG A 140 11.66 -7.97 11.96
N LEU A 141 11.69 -8.90 11.00
CA LEU A 141 12.61 -10.04 11.01
C LEU A 141 13.88 -9.79 10.18
N LYS A 142 13.78 -8.98 9.12
CA LYS A 142 14.85 -8.76 8.14
C LYS A 142 15.00 -7.29 7.78
N GLU A 143 16.20 -6.93 7.35
CA GLU A 143 16.45 -5.65 6.69
C GLU A 143 15.93 -5.69 5.24
N ILE A 144 15.52 -4.54 4.72
CA ILE A 144 15.16 -4.40 3.31
C ILE A 144 16.41 -3.88 2.60
N ALA A 145 16.99 -4.70 1.72
CA ALA A 145 18.09 -4.32 0.85
C ALA A 145 17.55 -4.04 -0.55
N PHE A 146 18.03 -2.97 -1.17
CA PHE A 146 17.68 -2.56 -2.54
C PHE A 146 18.88 -2.73 -3.46
#